data_AF-A0A1I1C0K6-F1
#
_entry.id   AF-A0A1I1C0K6-F1
#
_cell.length_a   1.000
_cell.length_b   1.000
_cell.length_c   1.000
_cell.angle_alpha   90.00
_cell.angle_beta   90.00
_cell.angle_gamma   90.00
#
_symmetry.space_group_name_H-M   'P 1'
#
loop_
_entity.id
_entity.type
_entity.pdbx_description
1 polymer ?
#
loop_
_entity_poly.entity_id
_entity_poly.type
_entity_poly.pdbx_seq_one_letter_code
_entity_poly.pdbx_strand_id
1 'polypeptide(L)'
;MQIFHFNVIYPNKIIPDLEGSAFSDHADAQREAFRSLCSIVANDVEKGRRIEVRQIDVLAPDGSKLHSVTLAELITAVVPFDDDLFFSEVAEQLTRTGELDA
;
A
#
# COMPACT_ATOMS: atom_id res chain seq x y z
N MET A 1 -9.84 21.14 11.80
CA MET A 1 -8.96 19.97 11.58
C MET A 1 -9.42 18.86 12.50
N GLN A 2 -9.41 17.63 12.01
CA GLN A 2 -9.83 16.44 12.75
C GLN A 2 -8.65 15.46 12.78
N ILE A 3 -8.51 14.70 13.87
CA ILE A 3 -7.48 13.67 13.99
C ILE A 3 -7.95 12.42 13.24
N PHE A 4 -7.09 11.87 12.38
CA PHE A 4 -7.28 10.58 11.75
C PHE A 4 -6.12 9.68 12.11
N HIS A 5 -6.36 8.38 12.22
CA HIS A 5 -5.34 7.38 12.57
C HIS A 5 -5.14 6.43 11.40
N PHE A 6 -3.88 6.09 11.10
CA PHE A 6 -3.51 5.22 9.98
C PHE A 6 -2.96 3.88 10.45
N ASN A 7 -3.79 2.84 10.45
CA ASN A 7 -3.33 1.50 10.81
C ASN A 7 -2.72 0.80 9.58
N VAL A 8 -1.44 0.42 9.67
CA VAL A 8 -0.74 -0.30 8.59
C VAL A 8 -0.98 -1.80 8.74
N ILE A 9 -1.51 -2.43 7.69
CA ILE A 9 -1.91 -3.83 7.71
C ILE A 9 -0.94 -4.68 6.88
N TYR A 10 -0.44 -5.75 7.48
CA TYR A 10 0.37 -6.81 6.86
C TYR A 10 -0.38 -8.15 7.00
N PRO A 11 -0.01 -9.22 6.27
CA PRO A 11 -0.69 -10.52 6.33
C PRO A 11 -0.81 -11.09 7.74
N ASN A 12 0.22 -10.89 8.57
CA ASN A 12 0.34 -11.51 9.89
C ASN A 12 0.38 -10.50 11.04
N LYS A 13 0.22 -9.20 10.79
CA LYS A 13 0.29 -8.15 11.82
C LYS A 13 -0.41 -6.87 11.42
N ILE A 14 -0.83 -6.12 12.43
CA ILE A 14 -1.35 -4.75 12.33
C ILE A 14 -0.41 -3.85 13.12
N ILE A 15 0.01 -2.74 12.53
CA ILE A 15 0.75 -1.68 13.22
C ILE A 15 -0.24 -0.52 13.44
N PRO A 16 -0.77 -0.36 14.66
CA PRO A 16 -1.72 0.71 14.94
C PRO A 16 -1.03 2.07 15.05
N ASP A 17 -1.68 3.12 14.55
CA ASP A 17 -1.28 4.50 14.78
C ASP A 17 -2.04 5.06 15.99
N LEU A 18 -1.32 5.18 17.11
CA LEU A 18 -1.90 5.61 18.39
C LEU A 18 -1.93 7.14 18.55
N GLU A 19 -1.09 7.85 17.80
CA GLU A 19 -0.98 9.31 17.91
C GLU A 19 -1.98 9.99 16.98
N GLY A 20 -2.14 9.45 15.77
CA GLY A 20 -2.94 10.06 14.73
C GLY A 20 -2.31 11.34 14.19
N SER A 21 -2.93 11.91 13.17
CA SER A 21 -2.49 13.16 12.55
C SER A 21 -3.68 14.03 12.20
N ALA A 22 -3.48 15.35 12.29
CA ALA A 22 -4.52 16.33 12.04
C ALA A 22 -4.64 16.60 10.54
N PHE A 23 -5.83 16.39 9.99
CA PHE A 23 -6.15 16.69 8.59
C PHE A 23 -7.30 17.67 8.47
N SER A 24 -7.41 18.29 7.29
CA SER A 24 -8.48 19.22 6.95
C SER A 24 -9.82 18.50 6.82
N ASP A 25 -9.84 17.38 6.11
CA ASP A 25 -10.98 16.50 5.91
C ASP A 25 -10.55 15.04 5.66
N HIS A 26 -11.53 14.16 5.47
CA HIS A 26 -11.28 12.73 5.19
C HIS A 26 -10.57 12.49 3.84
N ALA A 27 -10.85 13.29 2.82
CA ALA A 27 -10.21 13.11 1.51
C ALA A 27 -8.71 13.46 1.58
N ASP A 28 -8.36 14.47 2.37
CA ASP A 28 -6.98 14.83 2.65
C ASP A 28 -6.23 13.71 3.38
N ALA A 29 -6.87 13.14 4.42
CA ALA A 29 -6.34 11.98 5.12
C ALA A 29 -6.17 10.76 4.20
N GLN A 30 -7.14 10.48 3.32
CA GLN A 30 -7.05 9.38 2.36
C GLN A 30 -5.88 9.57 1.38
N ARG A 31 -5.66 10.79 0.86
CA ARG A 31 -4.51 11.08 -0.01
C ARG A 31 -3.18 10.86 0.73
N GLU A 32 -3.11 11.21 1.99
CA GLU A 32 -1.90 10.99 2.79
C GLU A 32 -1.67 9.51 3.09
N ALA A 33 -2.73 8.74 3.38
CA ALA A 33 -2.64 7.29 3.51
C ALA A 33 -2.14 6.64 2.21
N PHE A 34 -2.61 7.09 1.04
CA PHE A 34 -2.10 6.64 -0.25
C PHE A 34 -0.61 6.94 -0.44
N ARG A 35 -0.16 8.16 -0.16
CA ARG A 35 1.26 8.55 -0.23
C ARG A 35 2.14 7.76 0.75
N SER A 36 1.62 7.51 1.95
CA SER A 36 2.29 6.71 2.97
C SER A 36 2.46 5.27 2.50
N LEU A 37 1.43 4.68 1.91
CA LEU A 37 1.53 3.33 1.33
C LEU A 37 2.55 3.27 0.19
N CYS A 38 2.57 4.27 -0.71
CA CYS A 38 3.62 4.40 -1.74
C CYS A 38 5.01 4.45 -1.14
N SER A 39 5.21 5.22 -0.06
CA SER A 39 6.51 5.34 0.61
C SER A 39 6.96 4.02 1.23
N ILE A 40 6.04 3.28 1.87
CA ILE A 40 6.34 1.95 2.44
C ILE A 40 6.77 0.98 1.34
N VAL A 41 6.00 0.92 0.25
CA VAL A 41 6.30 0.05 -0.90
C VAL A 41 7.64 0.42 -1.54
N ALA A 42 7.88 1.72 -1.79
CA ALA A 42 9.12 2.21 -2.37
C ALA A 42 10.33 1.80 -1.51
N ASN A 43 10.25 1.95 -0.19
CA ASN A 43 11.31 1.56 0.73
C ASN A 43 11.54 0.02 0.80
N ASP A 44 10.54 -0.81 0.53
CA ASP A 44 10.73 -2.25 0.36
C ASP A 44 11.44 -2.56 -0.97
N VAL A 45 11.02 -1.93 -2.07
CA VAL A 45 11.63 -2.07 -3.40
C VAL A 45 13.09 -1.61 -3.41
N GLU A 46 13.38 -0.42 -2.87
CA GLU A 46 14.73 0.15 -2.78
C GLU A 46 15.72 -0.77 -2.05
N LYS A 47 15.21 -1.56 -1.10
CA LYS A 47 16.00 -2.49 -0.29
C LYS A 47 15.94 -3.92 -0.81
N GLY A 48 15.33 -4.16 -1.98
CA GLY A 48 15.20 -5.48 -2.59
C GLY A 48 14.37 -6.46 -1.75
N ARG A 49 13.49 -5.97 -0.87
CA ARG A 49 12.61 -6.82 -0.06
C ARG A 49 11.32 -7.12 -0.79
N ARG A 50 10.72 -8.28 -0.45
CA ARG A 50 9.35 -8.58 -0.84
C ARG A 50 8.40 -7.55 -0.21
N ILE A 51 7.50 -7.01 -1.02
CA ILE A 51 6.43 -6.13 -0.56
C ILE A 51 5.40 -7.00 0.17
N GLU A 52 5.21 -6.75 1.46
CA GLU A 52 4.25 -7.49 2.29
C GLU A 52 3.10 -6.64 2.78
N VAL A 53 3.19 -5.31 2.74
CA VAL A 53 2.08 -4.44 3.16
C VAL A 53 0.83 -4.70 2.30
N ARG A 54 -0.33 -4.75 2.94
CA ARG A 54 -1.62 -5.01 2.28
C ARG A 54 -2.44 -3.76 2.06
N GLN A 55 -2.55 -2.93 3.09
CA GLN A 55 -3.34 -1.70 3.06
C GLN A 55 -3.00 -0.80 4.25
N ILE A 56 -3.45 0.45 4.18
CA ILE A 56 -3.55 1.37 5.31
C ILE A 56 -5.03 1.64 5.56
N ASP A 57 -5.50 1.33 6.75
CA ASP A 57 -6.84 1.70 7.21
C ASP A 57 -6.81 3.14 7.72
N VAL A 58 -7.76 3.96 7.27
CA VAL A 58 -8.00 5.32 7.75
C VAL A 58 -9.14 5.27 8.76
N LEU A 59 -8.84 5.67 9.99
CA LEU A 59 -9.79 5.65 11.10
C LEU A 59 -10.12 7.07 11.55
N ALA A 60 -11.37 7.26 11.96
CA ALA A 60 -11.84 8.46 12.65
C ALA A 60 -11.33 8.52 14.10
N PRO A 61 -11.48 9.66 14.81
CA PRO A 61 -11.06 9.80 16.20
C PRO A 61 -11.72 8.81 17.17
N ASP A 62 -12.91 8.32 16.83
CA ASP A 62 -13.65 7.33 17.63
C ASP A 62 -13.19 5.89 17.38
N GLY A 63 -12.17 5.71 16.53
CA GLY A 63 -11.64 4.40 16.13
C GLY A 63 -12.50 3.70 15.06
N SER A 64 -13.55 4.33 14.54
CA SER A 64 -14.31 3.76 13.43
C SER A 64 -13.49 3.82 12.13
N LYS A 65 -13.51 2.73 11.37
CA LYS A 65 -12.83 2.68 10.07
C LYS A 65 -13.67 3.41 9.02
N LEU A 66 -13.07 4.40 8.39
CA LEU A 66 -13.69 5.19 7.32
C LEU A 66 -13.37 4.61 5.94
N HIS A 67 -12.11 4.25 5.72
CA HIS A 67 -11.63 3.78 4.42
C HIS A 67 -10.40 2.87 4.56
N SER A 68 -10.07 2.12 3.51
CA SER A 68 -8.86 1.30 3.41
C SER A 68 -8.19 1.59 2.08
N VAL A 69 -6.99 2.19 2.10
CA VAL A 69 -6.17 2.36 0.90
C VAL A 69 -5.35 1.10 0.69
N THR A 70 -5.59 0.39 -0.41
CA THR A 70 -5.04 -0.97 -0.60
C THR A 70 -3.82 -1.00 -1.52
N LEU A 71 -2.99 -2.03 -1.37
CA LEU A 71 -1.90 -2.29 -2.31
C LEU A 71 -2.43 -2.52 -3.73
N ALA A 72 -3.60 -3.14 -3.87
CA ALA A 72 -4.24 -3.35 -5.17
C ALA A 72 -4.58 -2.01 -5.84
N GLU A 73 -5.17 -1.08 -5.10
CA GLU A 73 -5.46 0.28 -5.57
C GLU A 73 -4.19 1.00 -6.05
N LEU A 74 -3.11 0.91 -5.26
CA LEU A 74 -1.81 1.46 -5.63
C LEU A 74 -1.29 0.84 -6.94
N ILE A 75 -1.30 -0.49 -7.05
CA ILE A 75 -0.85 -1.21 -8.25
C ILE A 75 -1.67 -0.76 -9.47
N THR A 76 -3.00 -0.68 -9.35
CA THR A 76 -3.87 -0.21 -10.44
C THR A 76 -3.62 1.23 -10.86
N ALA A 77 -3.04 2.05 -10.00
CA ALA A 77 -2.71 3.44 -10.32
C ALA A 77 -1.36 3.58 -11.05
N VAL A 78 -0.46 2.60 -10.97
CA VAL A 78 0.92 2.71 -11.50
C VAL A 78 1.29 1.67 -12.55
N VAL A 79 0.60 0.53 -12.59
CA VAL A 79 0.83 -0.50 -13.60
C VAL A 79 -0.02 -0.21 -14.84
N PRO A 80 0.59 -0.16 -16.04
CA PRO A 80 -0.13 0.03 -17.29
C PRO A 80 -0.83 -1.28 -17.67
N PHE A 81 -2.06 -1.48 -17.17
CA PHE A 81 -2.84 -2.71 -17.40
C PHE A 81 -3.25 -2.94 -18.86
N ASP A 82 -3.07 -1.94 -19.72
CA ASP A 82 -3.31 -1.95 -21.15
C ASP A 82 -2.06 -2.25 -21.99
N ASP A 83 -0.90 -2.48 -21.37
CA ASP A 83 0.36 -2.78 -22.04
C ASP A 83 0.68 -4.29 -22.03
N ASP A 84 0.27 -4.99 -23.08
CA ASP A 84 0.52 -6.43 -23.25
C ASP A 84 2.02 -6.79 -23.27
N LEU A 85 2.90 -5.88 -23.71
CA LEU A 85 4.35 -6.11 -23.73
C LEU A 85 4.91 -6.14 -22.32
N PHE A 86 4.46 -5.20 -21.47
CA PHE A 86 4.84 -5.19 -20.05
C PHE A 86 4.47 -6.50 -19.35
N PHE A 87 3.25 -7.01 -19.55
CA PHE A 87 2.85 -8.29 -18.92
C PHE A 87 3.60 -9.50 -19.47
N SER A 88 3.94 -9.48 -20.75
CA SER A 88 4.78 -10.52 -21.35
C SER A 88 6.16 -10.55 -20.68
N GLU A 89 6.78 -9.38 -20.47
CA GLU A 89 8.05 -9.25 -19.76
C GLU A 89 7.94 -9.77 -18.31
N VAL A 90 6.90 -9.38 -17.57
CA VAL A 90 6.67 -9.85 -16.20
C VAL A 90 6.52 -11.38 -16.16
N ALA A 91 5.78 -11.97 -17.10
CA ALA A 91 5.59 -13.42 -17.16
C ALA A 91 6.90 -14.18 -17.43
N GLU A 92 7.76 -13.66 -18.31
CA GLU A 92 9.10 -14.23 -18.55
C GLU A 92 9.95 -14.21 -17.29
N GLN A 93 9.94 -13.10 -16.54
CA GLN A 93 10.71 -12.96 -15.30
C GLN A 93 10.25 -13.93 -14.21
N LEU A 94 8.93 -14.14 -14.07
CA LEU A 94 8.39 -15.13 -13.13
C LEU A 94 8.87 -16.55 -13.45
N THR A 95 8.94 -16.90 -14.73
CA THR A 95 9.41 -18.21 -15.19
C THR A 95 10.90 -18.41 -14.86
N ARG A 96 11.75 -17.42 -15.18
CA ARG A 96 13.19 -17.47 -14.86
C ARG A 96 13.48 -17.54 -13.37
N THR A 97 12.68 -16.86 -12.55
CA THR A 97 12.86 -16.85 -11.09
C THR A 97 12.41 -18.19 -10.48
N GLY A 98 11.35 -18.81 -11.00
CA GLY A 98 10.91 -20.14 -10.56
C GLY A 98 11.90 -21.27 -10.87
N GLU A 99 12.77 -21.10 -11.88
CA GLU A 99 13.85 -22.03 -12.21
C GLU A 99 15.08 -21.90 -11.28
N LEU A 100 15.21 -20.80 -10.54
CA LEU A 100 16.31 -20.58 -9.59
C LEU A 100 16.01 -21.13 -8.19
N ASP A 101 14.74 -21.39 -7.87
CA ASP A 101 14.28 -21.95 -6.60
C ASP A 101 14.01 -23.48 -6.66
N ALA A 102 14.28 -24.14 -7.81
CA ALA A 102 14.07 -25.58 -8.05
C ALA A 102 15.40 -26.36 -8.14
#